data_AF-A0A538SBT4-F1
#
_entry.id   AF-A0A538SBT4-F1
#
_cell.length_a   1.000
_cell.length_b   1.000
_cell.length_c   1.000
_cell.angle_alpha   90.00
_cell.angle_beta   90.00
_cell.angle_gamma   90.00
#
_symmetry.space_group_name_H-M   'P 1'
#
loop_
_entity.id
_entity.type
_entity.pdbx_description
1 polymer ?
#
loop_
_entity_poly.entity_id
_entity_poly.type
_entity_poly.pdbx_seq_one_letter_code
_entity_poly.pdbx_strand_id
1 'polypeptide(L)'
;WNLYREDGPAAQGMAGTAEYRVNDALLSPATRTAADPSVRGGQGYRYRLDAFFPDGSSRKAAEGSIFIASNSALGRPYPNPYRPRNGQALYIPYRVLSIDGGKSVELRVYEMNGRLVRTISGTTAAGGGFGSVTWDGRDGRGRVLADGVYFLQLKGPGIDDARRLILLR
;
A
#
# COMPACT_ATOMS: atom_id res chain seq x y z
N TRP A 1 -27.44 -1.65 -11.70
CA TRP A 1 -26.23 -0.93 -12.14
C TRP A 1 -25.37 -1.81 -13.03
N ASN A 2 -24.62 -1.20 -13.93
CA ASN A 2 -23.45 -1.82 -14.56
C ASN A 2 -22.20 -1.05 -14.17
N LEU A 3 -21.16 -1.81 -13.85
CA LEU A 3 -19.82 -1.33 -13.58
C LEU A 3 -18.98 -1.58 -14.84
N TYR A 4 -18.36 -0.52 -15.33
CA TYR A 4 -17.46 -0.54 -16.46
C TYR A 4 -16.06 -0.15 -16.01
N ARG A 5 -15.06 -0.65 -16.74
CA ARG A 5 -13.65 -0.36 -16.53
C ARG A 5 -12.97 0.00 -17.84
N GLU A 6 -12.14 1.03 -17.80
CA GLU A 6 -11.16 1.36 -18.83
C GLU A 6 -9.75 1.13 -18.26
N ASP A 7 -8.92 0.43 -19.04
CA ASP A 7 -7.51 0.20 -18.69
C ASP A 7 -6.66 1.39 -19.18
N GLY A 8 -5.80 1.96 -18.33
CA GLY A 8 -4.93 3.05 -18.81
C GLY A 8 -4.11 3.75 -17.72
N PRO A 9 -3.14 4.59 -18.09
CA PRO A 9 -2.38 5.35 -17.11
C PRO A 9 -3.31 6.31 -16.37
N ALA A 10 -3.40 6.17 -15.04
CA ALA A 10 -4.28 6.99 -14.18
C ALA A 10 -4.04 8.51 -14.30
N ALA A 11 -2.93 8.93 -14.93
CA ALA A 11 -2.45 10.32 -15.00
C ALA A 11 -2.59 10.98 -16.39
N GLN A 12 -2.98 10.26 -17.45
CA GLN A 12 -3.17 10.86 -18.78
C GLN A 12 -4.59 10.54 -19.26
N GLY A 13 -5.26 11.53 -19.85
CA GLY A 13 -6.65 11.41 -20.29
C GLY A 13 -6.87 10.13 -21.11
N MET A 14 -7.76 9.27 -20.62
CA MET A 14 -8.05 7.94 -21.19
C MET A 14 -9.00 8.03 -22.39
N ALA A 15 -8.73 8.90 -23.36
CA ALA A 15 -9.50 8.93 -24.60
C ALA A 15 -9.00 7.81 -25.52
N GLY A 16 -9.81 6.78 -25.76
CA GLY A 16 -9.56 5.74 -26.78
C GLY A 16 -9.18 4.33 -26.27
N THR A 17 -9.26 4.06 -24.97
CA THR A 17 -9.03 2.72 -24.39
C THR A 17 -10.31 1.88 -24.40
N ALA A 18 -10.19 0.57 -24.62
CA ALA A 18 -11.33 -0.35 -24.62
C ALA A 18 -12.02 -0.36 -23.25
N GLU A 19 -13.34 -0.17 -23.24
CA GLU A 19 -14.18 -0.26 -22.05
C GLU A 19 -14.70 -1.69 -21.89
N TYR A 20 -14.58 -2.24 -20.68
CA TYR A 20 -15.01 -3.59 -20.32
C TYR A 20 -16.12 -3.52 -19.28
N ARG A 21 -17.18 -4.30 -19.46
CA ARG A 21 -18.19 -4.50 -18.42
C ARG A 21 -17.64 -5.49 -17.38
N VAL A 22 -17.61 -5.09 -16.11
CA VAL A 22 -16.99 -5.84 -15.02
C VAL A 22 -17.92 -6.93 -14.47
N ASN A 23 -19.23 -6.66 -14.44
CA ASN A 23 -20.24 -7.56 -13.89
C ASN A 23 -21.09 -8.23 -14.98
N ASP A 24 -21.30 -9.55 -14.87
CA ASP A 24 -22.09 -10.32 -15.84
C ASP A 24 -23.59 -9.98 -15.81
N ALA A 25 -24.15 -9.86 -14.60
CA ALA A 25 -25.55 -9.50 -14.34
C ALA A 25 -25.66 -8.10 -13.73
N LEU A 26 -26.78 -7.42 -13.95
CA LEU A 26 -27.04 -6.10 -13.34
C LEU A 26 -26.91 -6.17 -11.81
N LEU A 27 -26.09 -5.28 -11.24
CA LEU A 27 -25.99 -5.14 -9.80
C LEU A 27 -27.28 -4.50 -9.25
N SER A 28 -27.76 -4.96 -8.10
CA SER A 28 -28.93 -4.41 -7.42
C SER A 28 -28.71 -2.93 -7.03
N PRO A 29 -29.76 -2.08 -7.02
CA PRO A 29 -29.72 -0.73 -6.45
C PRO A 29 -29.11 -0.66 -5.03
N ALA A 30 -29.28 -1.71 -4.23
CA ALA A 30 -28.77 -1.80 -2.86
C ALA A 30 -27.28 -2.18 -2.74
N THR A 31 -26.63 -2.55 -3.85
CA THR A 31 -25.23 -2.99 -3.85
C THR A 31 -24.31 -1.86 -3.38
N ARG A 32 -23.48 -2.15 -2.37
CA ARG A 32 -22.48 -1.22 -1.82
C ARG A 32 -21.05 -1.53 -2.24
N THR A 33 -20.81 -2.75 -2.74
CA THR A 33 -19.48 -3.24 -3.12
C THR A 33 -19.57 -4.07 -4.40
N ALA A 34 -18.52 -4.03 -5.21
CA ALA A 34 -18.33 -4.89 -6.37
C ALA A 34 -16.85 -5.28 -6.46
N ALA A 35 -16.55 -6.47 -6.98
CA ALA A 35 -15.20 -6.96 -7.13
C ALA A 35 -14.84 -7.06 -8.61
N ASP A 36 -13.66 -6.57 -8.97
CA ASP A 36 -13.02 -6.83 -10.27
C ASP A 36 -11.77 -7.69 -10.03
N PRO A 37 -11.86 -9.02 -10.25
CA PRO A 37 -10.73 -9.92 -10.02
C PRO A 37 -9.67 -9.86 -11.12
N SER A 38 -9.95 -9.16 -12.23
CA SER A 38 -9.08 -9.14 -13.41
C SER A 38 -8.07 -7.98 -13.41
N VAL A 39 -8.09 -7.14 -12.37
CA VAL A 39 -7.11 -6.08 -12.18
C VAL A 39 -5.70 -6.65 -11.96
N ARG A 40 -4.74 -5.97 -12.58
CA ARG A 40 -3.30 -6.23 -12.47
C ARG A 40 -2.61 -5.10 -11.72
N GLY A 41 -1.66 -5.47 -10.89
CA GLY A 41 -0.77 -4.52 -10.22
C GLY A 41 0.09 -3.74 -11.22
N GLY A 42 0.43 -2.51 -10.85
CA GLY A 42 1.22 -1.56 -11.64
C GLY A 42 0.39 -0.79 -12.67
N GLN A 43 -0.93 -0.92 -12.65
CA GLN A 43 -1.81 -0.33 -13.65
C GLN A 43 -2.86 0.58 -13.02
N GLY A 44 -3.22 1.61 -13.78
CA GLY A 44 -4.37 2.46 -13.50
C GLY A 44 -5.62 1.92 -14.15
N TYR A 45 -6.76 2.16 -13.50
CA TYR A 45 -8.07 1.81 -13.99
C TYR A 45 -9.00 2.98 -13.72
N ARG A 46 -9.85 3.30 -14.70
CA ARG A 46 -11.02 4.15 -14.45
C ARG A 46 -12.24 3.25 -14.40
N TYR A 47 -13.04 3.43 -13.36
CA TYR A 47 -14.31 2.77 -13.20
C TYR A 47 -15.44 3.76 -13.40
N ARG A 48 -16.52 3.27 -14.03
CA ARG A 48 -17.74 4.01 -14.27
C ARG A 48 -18.93 3.15 -13.85
N LEU A 49 -19.85 3.73 -13.09
CA LEU A 49 -21.07 3.08 -12.66
C LEU A 49 -22.26 3.71 -13.37
N ASP A 50 -23.03 2.90 -14.09
CA ASP A 50 -24.23 3.32 -14.79
C ASP A 50 -25.49 2.72 -14.14
N ALA A 51 -26.51 3.57 -13.93
CA ALA A 51 -27.89 3.14 -13.69
C ALA A 51 -28.45 2.60 -15.00
N PHE A 52 -29.11 1.44 -14.96
CA PHE A 52 -29.85 0.89 -16.09
C PHE A 52 -31.32 0.87 -15.74
N PHE A 53 -32.16 1.34 -16.66
CA PHE A 53 -33.60 1.49 -16.47
C PHE A 53 -34.38 0.48 -17.31
N PRO A 54 -35.64 0.16 -16.95
CA PRO A 54 -36.47 -0.79 -17.69
C PRO A 54 -36.75 -0.41 -19.14
N ASP A 55 -36.65 0.88 -19.48
CA ASP A 55 -36.78 1.39 -20.84
C ASP A 55 -35.53 1.14 -21.71
N GLY A 56 -34.52 0.46 -21.17
CA GLY A 56 -33.26 0.16 -21.85
C GLY A 56 -32.24 1.30 -21.80
N SER A 57 -32.61 2.47 -21.25
CA SER A 57 -31.68 3.58 -21.11
C SER A 57 -30.67 3.34 -19.97
N SER A 58 -29.52 4.01 -20.08
CA SER A 58 -28.54 4.08 -19.00
C SER A 58 -28.14 5.50 -18.68
N ARG A 59 -27.74 5.74 -17.43
CA ARG A 59 -27.21 7.01 -16.96
C ARG A 59 -25.98 6.81 -16.09
N LYS A 60 -24.88 7.50 -16.41
CA LYS A 60 -23.69 7.55 -15.55
C LYS A 60 -24.05 8.12 -14.18
N ALA A 61 -23.86 7.30 -13.15
CA ALA A 61 -24.16 7.62 -11.77
C ALA A 61 -22.91 8.03 -11.00
N ALA A 62 -21.77 7.39 -11.29
CA ALA A 62 -20.48 7.72 -10.69
C ALA A 62 -19.32 7.34 -11.60
N GLU A 63 -18.16 7.94 -11.35
CA GLU A 63 -16.89 7.51 -11.91
C GLU A 63 -15.76 7.76 -10.93
N GLY A 64 -14.68 7.00 -11.07
CA GLY A 64 -13.50 7.14 -10.23
C GLY A 64 -12.30 6.47 -10.88
N SER A 65 -11.10 6.81 -10.43
CA SER A 65 -9.87 6.16 -10.89
C SER A 65 -9.11 5.59 -9.72
N ILE A 66 -8.50 4.42 -9.93
CA ILE A 66 -7.64 3.76 -8.97
C ILE A 66 -6.38 3.28 -9.67
N PHE A 67 -5.25 3.36 -8.95
CA PHE A 67 -4.02 2.71 -9.36
C PHE A 67 -3.77 1.52 -8.45
N ILE A 68 -3.69 0.33 -9.04
CA ILE A 68 -3.30 -0.87 -8.30
C ILE A 68 -1.78 -0.90 -8.30
N ALA A 69 -1.15 -0.82 -7.13
CA ALA A 69 0.30 -0.93 -7.07
C ALA A 69 0.77 -2.34 -7.49
N SER A 70 1.97 -2.46 -8.09
CA SER A 70 2.59 -3.73 -8.49
C SER A 70 3.60 -4.27 -7.49
N ASN A 71 3.97 -3.47 -6.48
CA ASN A 71 4.90 -3.89 -5.44
C ASN A 71 4.47 -3.50 -4.03
N SER A 72 4.81 -4.39 -3.09
CA SER A 72 5.01 -4.03 -1.69
C SER A 72 6.26 -3.17 -1.59
N ALA A 73 6.24 -2.16 -0.71
CA ALA A 73 7.34 -1.21 -0.61
C ALA A 73 7.45 -0.63 0.80
N LEU A 74 8.69 -0.39 1.23
CA LEU A 74 8.99 0.38 2.41
C LEU A 74 9.01 1.87 2.05
N GLY A 75 8.23 2.68 2.73
CA GLY A 75 8.20 4.12 2.55
C GLY A 75 9.45 4.80 3.10
N ARG A 76 9.58 6.11 2.89
CA ARG A 76 10.71 6.88 3.42
C ARG A 76 10.54 7.04 4.94
N PRO A 77 11.54 6.67 5.76
CA PRO A 77 11.47 6.94 7.19
C PRO A 77 11.53 8.45 7.44
N TYR A 78 10.73 8.94 8.39
CA TYR A 78 10.67 10.35 8.75
C TYR A 78 10.55 10.56 10.27
N PRO A 79 11.35 11.46 10.87
CA PRO A 79 12.37 12.29 10.21
C PRO A 79 13.64 11.49 9.87
N ASN A 80 14.37 11.95 8.85
CA ASN A 80 15.69 11.42 8.49
C ASN A 80 16.59 12.60 8.06
N PRO A 81 17.60 13.00 8.86
CA PRO A 81 18.14 12.29 10.04
C PRO A 81 17.19 12.22 11.24
N TYR A 82 17.29 11.12 12.00
CA TYR A 82 16.46 10.83 13.18
C TYR A 82 17.22 11.04 14.49
N ARG A 83 16.56 11.66 15.48
CA ARG A 83 17.11 11.99 16.81
C ARG A 83 16.29 11.38 17.95
N PRO A 84 16.59 10.15 18.39
CA PRO A 84 15.75 9.43 19.37
C PRO A 84 15.71 10.04 20.77
N ARG A 85 16.69 10.86 21.16
CA ARG A 85 16.76 11.48 22.49
C ARG A 85 15.74 12.60 22.70
N ASN A 86 15.13 13.10 21.62
CA ASN A 86 14.17 14.19 21.70
C ASN A 86 12.74 13.72 22.05
N GLY A 87 12.55 12.43 22.35
CA GLY A 87 11.24 11.84 22.59
C GLY A 87 10.37 11.67 21.32
N GLN A 88 10.85 12.11 20.17
CA GLN A 88 10.20 11.94 18.89
C GLN A 88 10.37 10.49 18.40
N ALA A 89 9.30 9.85 17.96
CA ALA A 89 9.35 8.54 17.30
C ALA A 89 9.68 8.68 15.81
N LEU A 90 10.42 7.71 15.27
CA LEU A 90 10.59 7.54 13.85
C LEU A 90 9.33 6.92 13.24
N TYR A 91 8.77 7.57 12.22
CA TYR A 91 7.64 7.07 11.45
C TYR A 91 8.11 6.41 10.16
N ILE A 92 7.64 5.19 9.90
CA ILE A 92 8.13 4.35 8.81
C ILE A 92 6.91 3.79 8.06
N PRO A 93 6.41 4.50 7.04
CA PRO A 93 5.26 4.04 6.27
C PRO A 93 5.67 2.85 5.41
N TYR A 94 4.71 2.01 5.06
CA TYR A 94 4.91 0.93 4.10
C TYR A 94 3.60 0.59 3.39
N ARG A 95 3.71 -0.17 2.30
CA ARG A 95 2.59 -0.73 1.55
C ARG A 95 2.82 -2.21 1.31
N VAL A 96 1.76 -3.00 1.43
CA VAL A 96 1.76 -4.44 1.13
C VAL A 96 0.59 -4.76 0.20
N LEU A 97 0.79 -5.56 -0.84
CA LEU A 97 -0.25 -5.78 -1.86
C LEU A 97 -1.25 -6.89 -1.56
N SER A 98 -0.80 -7.97 -0.98
CA SER A 98 -1.66 -9.03 -0.48
C SER A 98 -0.87 -9.78 0.59
N ILE A 99 -1.55 -10.08 1.68
CA ILE A 99 -1.05 -11.04 2.63
C ILE A 99 -2.10 -12.12 2.77
N ASP A 100 -1.99 -13.16 1.94
CA ASP A 100 -2.83 -14.34 2.07
C ASP A 100 -2.77 -14.85 3.51
N GLY A 101 -3.91 -14.88 4.19
CA GLY A 101 -4.05 -15.39 5.55
C GLY A 101 -3.64 -14.44 6.68
N GLY A 102 -3.55 -13.12 6.44
CA GLY A 102 -3.35 -12.14 7.53
C GLY A 102 -1.97 -12.19 8.19
N LYS A 103 -0.93 -12.51 7.42
CA LYS A 103 0.45 -12.60 7.95
C LYS A 103 0.95 -11.23 8.39
N SER A 104 1.75 -11.22 9.45
CA SER A 104 2.44 -10.02 9.94
C SER A 104 3.56 -9.61 8.96
N VAL A 105 3.83 -8.31 8.88
CA VAL A 105 5.09 -7.81 8.32
C VAL A 105 6.08 -7.55 9.46
N GLU A 106 7.36 -7.71 9.17
CA GLU A 106 8.42 -7.37 10.12
C GLU A 106 9.25 -6.23 9.55
N LEU A 107 9.47 -5.19 10.35
CA LEU A 107 10.52 -4.23 10.10
C LEU A 107 11.77 -4.66 10.88
N ARG A 108 12.85 -4.94 10.14
CA ARG A 108 14.14 -5.28 10.70
C ARG A 108 15.10 -4.11 10.57
N VAL A 109 15.80 -3.81 11.65
CA VAL A 109 16.78 -2.73 11.71
C VAL A 109 18.17 -3.36 11.78
N TYR A 110 19.05 -2.94 10.88
CA TYR A 110 20.42 -3.43 10.74
C TYR A 110 21.43 -2.30 10.88
N GLU A 111 22.59 -2.60 11.46
CA GLU A 111 23.79 -1.76 11.34
C GLU A 111 24.43 -1.89 9.96
N MET A 112 25.34 -0.97 9.62
CA MET A 112 26.05 -0.96 8.33
C MET A 112 26.87 -2.24 8.06
N ASN A 113 27.29 -2.96 9.11
CA ASN A 113 27.97 -4.26 9.00
C ASN A 113 27.01 -5.45 8.81
N GLY A 114 25.70 -5.20 8.68
CA GLY A 114 24.68 -6.25 8.52
C GLY A 114 24.18 -6.86 9.82
N ARG A 115 24.61 -6.38 11.00
CA ARG A 115 24.14 -6.88 12.29
C ARG A 115 22.70 -6.45 12.55
N LEU A 116 21.80 -7.42 12.75
CA LEU A 116 20.41 -7.17 13.18
C LEU A 116 20.41 -6.61 14.61
N VAL A 117 19.76 -5.46 14.81
CA VAL A 117 19.70 -4.77 16.11
C VAL A 117 18.29 -4.71 16.70
N ARG A 118 17.26 -4.75 15.84
CA ARG A 118 15.87 -4.72 16.27
C ARG A 118 14.97 -5.37 15.21
N THR A 119 13.96 -6.09 15.68
CA THR A 119 12.80 -6.48 14.88
C THR A 119 11.56 -5.81 15.48
N ILE A 120 10.69 -5.28 14.63
CA ILE A 120 9.46 -4.60 15.03
C ILE A 120 8.32 -5.18 14.18
N SER A 121 7.34 -5.78 14.84
CA SER A 121 6.16 -6.30 14.16
C SER A 121 5.29 -5.14 13.67
N GLY A 122 4.94 -5.17 12.39
CA GLY A 122 3.92 -4.30 11.81
C GLY A 122 2.60 -5.05 11.66
N THR A 123 1.50 -4.31 11.75
CA THR A 123 0.15 -4.81 11.49
C THR A 123 -0.36 -4.27 10.17
N THR A 124 -0.93 -5.14 9.34
CA THR A 124 -1.59 -4.75 8.08
C THR A 124 -2.98 -5.36 8.06
N ALA A 125 -3.93 -4.66 7.44
CA ALA A 125 -5.28 -5.18 7.25
C ALA A 125 -5.28 -6.47 6.41
N ALA A 126 -6.31 -7.29 6.61
CA ALA A 126 -6.55 -8.46 5.76
C ALA A 126 -6.72 -8.00 4.30
N GLY A 127 -5.92 -8.57 3.39
CA GLY A 127 -5.89 -8.17 1.98
C GLY A 127 -4.81 -7.15 1.61
N GLY A 128 -3.91 -6.79 2.54
CA GLY A 128 -2.87 -5.80 2.29
C GLY A 128 -3.36 -4.36 2.49
N GLY A 129 -2.56 -3.40 2.05
CA GLY A 129 -2.84 -1.97 2.16
C GLY A 129 -1.63 -1.16 2.63
N PHE A 130 -1.91 0.07 3.02
CA PHE A 130 -0.92 0.96 3.65
C PHE A 130 -0.87 0.71 5.15
N GLY A 131 0.32 0.77 5.70
CA GLY A 131 0.56 0.68 7.14
C GLY A 131 1.76 1.51 7.55
N SER A 132 2.04 1.52 8.84
CA SER A 132 3.23 2.18 9.36
C SER A 132 3.74 1.51 10.61
N VAL A 133 5.06 1.57 10.81
CA VAL A 133 5.71 1.23 12.06
C VAL A 133 6.25 2.51 12.70
N THR A 134 6.10 2.63 14.02
CA THR A 134 6.81 3.62 14.81
C THR A 134 7.96 2.98 15.58
N TRP A 135 9.11 3.64 15.62
CA TRP A 135 10.27 3.15 16.37
C TRP A 135 10.93 4.27 17.17
N ASP A 136 11.38 3.93 18.37
CA ASP A 136 11.97 4.84 19.35
C ASP A 136 13.51 4.96 19.22
N GLY A 137 14.13 4.26 18.27
CA GLY A 137 15.59 4.26 18.09
C GLY A 137 16.34 3.35 19.08
N ARG A 138 15.65 2.41 19.73
CA ARG A 138 16.26 1.46 20.67
C ARG A 138 16.47 0.08 20.07
N ASP A 139 17.53 -0.59 20.50
CA ASP A 139 17.82 -1.99 20.18
C ASP A 139 16.85 -2.96 20.87
N GLY A 140 16.99 -4.27 20.61
CA GLY A 140 16.20 -5.32 21.28
C GLY A 140 16.40 -5.41 22.79
N ARG A 141 17.41 -4.73 23.36
CA ARG A 141 17.69 -4.66 24.81
C ARG A 141 17.25 -3.33 25.44
N GLY A 142 16.54 -2.48 24.68
CA GLY A 142 16.07 -1.17 25.16
C GLY A 142 17.15 -0.08 25.22
N ARG A 143 18.35 -0.32 24.68
CA ARG A 143 19.42 0.68 24.64
C ARG A 143 19.24 1.57 23.41
N VAL A 144 19.35 2.88 23.61
CA VAL A 144 19.35 3.85 22.49
C VAL A 144 20.53 3.54 21.60
N LEU A 145 20.31 3.46 20.29
CA LEU A 145 21.38 3.20 19.32
C LEU A 145 22.34 4.39 19.18
N ALA A 146 23.56 4.12 18.72
CA ALA A 146 24.60 5.11 18.50
C ALA A 146 24.43 5.82 17.15
N ASP A 147 25.06 6.98 17.02
CA ASP A 147 25.08 7.75 15.78
C ASP A 147 25.65 6.90 14.64
N GLY A 148 25.04 7.01 13.47
CA GLY A 148 25.49 6.26 12.31
C GLY A 148 24.40 5.96 11.29
N VAL A 149 24.79 5.12 10.34
CA VAL A 149 23.91 4.66 9.26
C VAL A 149 23.33 3.30 9.62
N TYR A 150 22.00 3.22 9.52
CA TYR A 150 21.23 2.00 9.72
C TYR A 150 20.42 1.67 8.48
N PHE A 151 20.10 0.40 8.30
CA PHE A 151 19.23 -0.08 7.24
C PHE A 151 17.94 -0.64 7.84
N LEU A 152 16.81 -0.13 7.37
CA LEU A 152 15.48 -0.61 7.68
C LEU A 152 15.05 -1.54 6.56
N GLN A 153 14.70 -2.78 6.86
CA GLN A 153 14.23 -3.75 5.87
C GLN A 153 12.83 -4.21 6.23
N LEU A 154 11.91 -4.13 5.26
CA LEU A 154 10.58 -4.72 5.40
C LEU A 154 10.65 -6.18 4.94
N LYS A 155 10.21 -7.10 5.79
CA LYS A 155 10.13 -8.52 5.49
C LYS A 155 8.68 -9.00 5.54
N GLY A 156 8.35 -9.82 4.55
CA GLY A 156 7.04 -10.45 4.37
C GLY A 156 7.04 -11.23 3.04
N PRO A 157 5.96 -11.99 2.75
CA PRO A 157 5.84 -12.71 1.48
C PRO A 157 5.96 -11.77 0.28
N GLY A 158 6.92 -12.03 -0.61
CA GLY A 158 7.15 -11.19 -1.79
C GLY A 158 7.68 -9.78 -1.48
N ILE A 159 8.16 -9.53 -0.25
CA ILE A 159 8.74 -8.25 0.16
C ILE A 159 10.25 -8.41 0.36
N ASP A 160 11.02 -7.64 -0.40
CA ASP A 160 12.43 -7.41 -0.13
C ASP A 160 12.79 -5.97 -0.48
N ASP A 161 12.46 -5.05 0.43
CA ASP A 161 12.72 -3.63 0.26
C ASP A 161 13.40 -3.05 1.51
N ALA A 162 14.38 -2.17 1.28
CA ALA A 162 15.19 -1.58 2.33
C ALA A 162 15.38 -0.07 2.17
N ARG A 163 15.52 0.63 3.29
CA ARG A 163 15.73 2.08 3.35
C ARG A 163 16.87 2.42 4.28
N ARG A 164 17.72 3.34 3.85
CA ARG A 164 18.77 3.91 4.68
C ARG A 164 18.19 4.91 5.67
N LEU A 165 18.63 4.83 6.91
CA LEU A 165 18.32 5.77 7.99
C LEU A 165 19.62 6.35 8.55
N ILE A 166 19.65 7.66 8.73
CA ILE A 166 20.72 8.33 9.48
C ILE A 166 20.20 8.58 10.89
N LEU A 167 20.89 8.05 11.89
CA LEU A 167 20.59 8.28 13.30
C LEU A 167 21.65 9.19 13.90
N LEU A 168 21.22 10.24 14.59
CA LEU A 168 22.06 11.22 15.28
C LEU A 168 21.59 11.34 16.73
N ARG A 169 22.51 11.39 17.69
CA ARG A 169 22.14 11.70 19.08
C ARG A 169 22.06 13.19 19.35
#